data_AF-A0A9D2TBM4-F1
#
_entry.id   AF-A0A9D2TBM4-F1
#
_cell.length_a   1.000
_cell.length_b   1.000
_cell.length_c   1.000
_cell.angle_alpha   90.00
_cell.angle_beta   90.00
_cell.angle_gamma   90.00
#
_symmetry.space_group_name_H-M   'P 1'
#
loop_
_entity.id
_entity.type
_entity.pdbx_description
1 polymer ?
#
loop_
_entity_poly.entity_id
_entity_poly.type
_entity_poly.pdbx_seq_one_letter_code
_entity_poly.pdbx_strand_id
1 'polypeptide(L)'
;MQLTSILLYQSLKEQFPIADCRLLSKDQPLARPYFYEKGQTLTGSHIYLTEAILDLDLFSSLPQDVVLIICQKNPASVLPAGRFSCILLSCDTSVIHVFNCIQSIFDYYEQWEQQLIHVCHTDGSLEDLLELSLPVFKNPLWISDTNFSLAAEAGLKEAAEEYEIFT
;
A
#
# COMPACT_ATOMS: atom_id res chain seq x y z
N MET A 1 10.10 -4.59 5.78
CA MET A 1 8.77 -4.99 5.32
C MET A 1 8.70 -4.67 3.85
N GLN A 2 8.24 -5.59 3.01
CA GLN A 2 8.03 -5.28 1.59
C GLN A 2 6.62 -4.73 1.40
N LEU A 3 6.50 -3.53 0.79
CA LEU A 3 5.21 -2.98 0.41
C LEU A 3 4.62 -3.82 -0.72
N THR A 4 3.35 -4.22 -0.59
CA THR A 4 2.66 -5.06 -1.58
C THR A 4 1.61 -4.26 -2.33
N SER A 5 1.17 -4.76 -3.48
CA SER A 5 0.15 -4.09 -4.29
C SER A 5 -1.19 -3.87 -3.56
N ILE A 6 -1.55 -4.76 -2.63
CA ILE A 6 -2.76 -4.60 -1.81
C ILE A 6 -2.57 -3.53 -0.75
N LEU A 7 -1.42 -3.50 -0.06
CA LEU A 7 -1.13 -2.45 0.92
C LEU A 7 -1.10 -1.07 0.24
N LEU A 8 -0.44 -0.98 -0.92
CA LEU A 8 -0.42 0.24 -1.72
C LEU A 8 -1.84 0.70 -2.07
N TYR A 9 -2.69 -0.21 -2.56
CA TYR A 9 -4.10 0.11 -2.85
C TYR A 9 -4.86 0.57 -1.60
N GLN A 10 -4.63 -0.08 -0.45
CA GLN A 10 -5.26 0.29 0.81
C GLN A 10 -4.83 1.66 1.32
N SER A 11 -3.58 2.06 1.11
CA SER A 11 -3.11 3.41 1.44
C SER A 11 -3.62 4.44 0.44
N LEU A 12 -3.63 4.11 -0.86
CA LEU A 12 -4.09 5.03 -1.90
C LEU A 12 -5.59 5.32 -1.83
N LYS A 13 -6.43 4.32 -1.52
CA LYS A 13 -7.89 4.51 -1.41
C LYS A 13 -8.29 5.46 -0.27
N GLU A 14 -7.42 5.64 0.73
CA GLU A 14 -7.65 6.58 1.84
C GLU A 14 -7.44 8.03 1.39
N GLN A 15 -6.64 8.26 0.34
CA GLN A 15 -6.26 9.60 -0.11
C GLN A 15 -6.86 9.98 -1.48
N PHE A 16 -7.19 8.99 -2.32
CA PHE A 16 -7.67 9.22 -3.67
C PHE A 16 -8.91 8.40 -4.00
N PRO A 17 -9.84 8.96 -4.79
CA PRO A 17 -10.94 8.20 -5.36
C PRO A 17 -10.43 7.23 -6.42
N ILE A 18 -10.70 5.93 -6.22
CA ILE A 18 -10.33 4.86 -7.15
C ILE A 18 -11.55 4.48 -7.99
N ALA A 19 -11.39 4.50 -9.32
CA ALA A 19 -12.44 4.18 -10.27
C ALA A 19 -12.51 2.67 -10.60
N ASP A 20 -11.36 2.02 -10.76
CA ASP A 20 -11.26 0.56 -11.02
C ASP A 20 -9.94 0.03 -10.44
N CYS A 21 -9.90 -1.23 -10.03
CA CYS A 21 -8.68 -1.91 -9.62
C CYS A 21 -8.70 -3.38 -10.06
N ARG A 22 -7.55 -3.92 -10.48
CA ARG A 22 -7.45 -5.28 -11.03
C ARG A 22 -6.20 -6.00 -10.59
N LEU A 23 -6.35 -7.30 -10.35
CA LEU A 23 -5.30 -8.29 -10.13
C LEU A 23 -4.19 -7.85 -9.16
N LEU A 24 -4.59 -7.28 -8.03
CA LEU A 24 -3.68 -6.98 -6.93
C LEU A 24 -3.50 -8.22 -6.06
N SER A 25 -2.28 -8.43 -5.56
CA SER A 25 -1.89 -9.59 -4.75
C SER A 25 -1.13 -9.20 -3.48
N LYS A 26 -1.29 -10.02 -2.43
CA LYS A 26 -0.48 -9.95 -1.20
C LYS A 26 0.96 -10.40 -1.42
N ASP A 27 1.19 -11.28 -2.40
CA ASP A 27 2.50 -11.88 -2.69
C ASP A 27 3.22 -11.15 -3.84
N GLN A 28 2.86 -9.88 -4.09
CA GLN A 28 3.45 -9.04 -5.11
C GLN A 28 4.21 -7.90 -4.42
N PRO A 29 5.49 -8.09 -4.09
CA PRO A 29 6.32 -7.02 -3.55
C PRO A 29 6.56 -5.96 -4.62
N LEU A 30 6.55 -4.70 -4.20
CA LEU A 30 6.69 -3.55 -5.08
C LEU A 30 7.93 -2.74 -4.71
N ALA A 31 8.65 -2.34 -5.74
CA ALA A 31 9.66 -1.29 -5.69
C ALA A 31 9.00 0.08 -5.94
N ARG A 32 9.77 1.13 -5.68
CA ARG A 32 9.32 2.52 -5.82
C ARG A 32 8.84 2.82 -7.25
N PRO A 33 7.90 3.78 -7.38
CA PRO A 33 7.30 4.12 -8.65
C PRO A 33 8.25 4.77 -9.65
N TYR A 34 7.96 4.54 -10.93
CA TYR A 34 8.47 5.31 -12.06
C TYR A 34 7.32 5.94 -12.84
N PHE A 35 7.59 7.04 -13.53
CA PHE A 35 6.70 7.47 -14.61
C PHE A 35 6.83 6.52 -15.80
N TYR A 36 5.71 6.23 -16.45
CA TYR A 36 5.71 5.45 -17.67
C TYR A 36 6.19 6.29 -18.85
N GLU A 37 7.22 5.82 -19.55
CA GLU A 37 7.69 6.40 -20.80
C GLU A 37 7.41 5.46 -21.98
N LYS A 38 6.90 6.01 -23.09
CA LYS A 38 6.57 5.21 -24.27
C LYS A 38 7.83 4.57 -24.85
N GLY A 39 7.80 3.24 -24.99
CA GLY A 39 8.91 2.47 -25.54
C GLY A 39 9.91 1.96 -24.50
N GLN A 40 9.71 2.25 -23.21
CA GLN A 40 10.54 1.67 -22.16
C GLN A 40 10.19 0.20 -21.92
N THR A 41 11.19 -0.60 -21.56
CA THR A 41 10.98 -1.96 -21.07
C THR A 41 10.47 -1.92 -19.64
N LEU A 42 9.32 -2.56 -19.39
CA LEU A 42 8.78 -2.66 -18.05
C LEU A 42 9.51 -3.74 -17.26
N THR A 43 10.04 -3.36 -16.11
CA THR A 43 10.71 -4.25 -15.17
C THR A 43 9.73 -4.79 -14.15
N GLY A 44 9.82 -6.08 -13.86
CA GLY A 44 9.00 -6.76 -12.86
C GLY A 44 9.05 -6.10 -11.48
N SER A 45 8.02 -6.32 -10.67
CA SER A 45 7.88 -5.78 -9.31
C SER A 45 7.94 -4.26 -9.18
N HIS A 46 7.71 -3.50 -10.25
CA HIS A 46 7.70 -2.04 -10.22
C HIS A 46 6.29 -1.46 -10.44
N ILE A 47 6.11 -0.25 -9.94
CA ILE A 47 4.92 0.55 -10.16
C ILE A 47 5.20 1.54 -11.29
N TYR A 48 4.31 1.63 -12.28
CA TYR A 48 4.40 2.62 -13.35
C TYR A 48 3.20 3.56 -13.31
N LEU A 49 3.45 4.87 -13.29
CA LEU A 49 2.41 5.89 -13.27
C LEU A 49 2.28 6.57 -14.63
N THR A 50 1.04 6.84 -15.02
CA THR A 50 0.77 7.60 -16.24
C THR A 50 -0.56 8.33 -16.16
N GLU A 51 -0.63 9.46 -16.86
CA GLU A 51 -1.86 10.17 -17.18
C GLU A 51 -2.14 10.18 -18.70
N ALA A 52 -1.27 9.55 -19.49
CA ALA A 52 -1.42 9.44 -20.92
C ALA A 52 -2.39 8.30 -21.28
N ILE A 53 -3.07 8.47 -22.41
CA ILE A 53 -3.84 7.40 -23.03
C ILE A 53 -2.86 6.33 -23.53
N LEU A 54 -3.10 5.09 -23.11
CA LEU A 54 -2.23 3.96 -23.42
C LEU A 54 -2.78 3.14 -24.58
N ASP A 55 -1.88 2.62 -25.40
CA ASP A 55 -2.21 1.71 -26.50
C ASP A 55 -2.67 0.35 -25.94
N LEU A 56 -3.65 -0.29 -26.58
CA LEU A 56 -4.18 -1.60 -26.15
C LEU A 56 -3.10 -2.69 -26.10
N ASP A 57 -2.10 -2.61 -26.99
CA ASP A 57 -0.97 -3.53 -27.06
C ASP A 57 -0.07 -3.49 -25.81
N LEU A 58 -0.09 -2.38 -25.06
CA LEU A 58 0.61 -2.32 -23.77
C LEU A 58 -0.04 -3.28 -22.78
N PHE A 59 -1.36 -3.31 -22.71
CA PHE A 59 -2.09 -4.13 -21.74
C PHE A 59 -1.96 -5.64 -22.02
N SER A 60 -1.72 -6.04 -23.26
CA SER A 60 -1.48 -7.43 -23.63
C SER A 60 -0.04 -7.88 -23.36
N SER A 61 0.91 -6.94 -23.26
CA SER A 61 2.34 -7.20 -23.04
C SER A 61 2.82 -6.90 -21.62
N LEU A 62 1.94 -6.42 -20.73
CA LEU A 62 2.26 -6.14 -19.33
C LEU A 62 2.69 -7.42 -18.58
N PRO A 63 3.88 -7.42 -17.95
CA PRO A 63 4.25 -8.48 -17.02
C PRO A 63 3.25 -8.58 -15.85
N GLN A 64 3.01 -9.79 -15.33
CA GLN A 64 2.03 -10.02 -14.26
C GLN A 64 2.40 -9.38 -12.92
N ASP A 65 3.69 -9.15 -12.70
CA ASP A 65 4.27 -8.60 -11.49
C ASP A 65 4.43 -7.07 -11.53
N VAL A 66 4.09 -6.44 -12.65
CA VAL A 66 4.05 -4.99 -12.80
C VAL A 66 2.69 -4.43 -12.39
N VAL A 67 2.69 -3.33 -11.63
CA VAL A 67 1.46 -2.58 -11.30
C VAL A 67 1.42 -1.28 -12.08
N LEU A 68 0.37 -1.11 -12.88
CA LEU A 68 0.13 0.13 -13.60
C LEU A 68 -0.84 1.03 -12.80
N ILE A 69 -0.52 2.30 -12.64
CA ILE A 69 -1.39 3.29 -12.02
C ILE A 69 -1.73 4.36 -13.05
N ILE A 70 -3.00 4.48 -13.36
CA ILE A 70 -3.50 5.40 -14.40
C ILE A 70 -4.30 6.51 -13.72
N CYS A 71 -3.82 7.73 -13.87
CA CYS A 71 -4.56 8.94 -13.50
C CYS A 71 -5.41 9.36 -14.70
N GLN A 72 -6.69 9.00 -14.71
CA GLN A 72 -7.52 9.25 -15.88
C GLN A 72 -7.83 10.74 -16.04
N LYS A 73 -7.80 11.24 -17.27
CA LYS A 73 -8.29 12.60 -17.60
C LYS A 73 -9.76 12.63 -18.01
N ASN A 74 -10.31 11.47 -18.39
CA ASN A 74 -11.69 11.35 -18.86
C ASN A 74 -12.43 10.29 -18.01
N PRO A 75 -13.51 10.65 -17.29
CA PRO A 75 -14.27 9.74 -16.43
C PRO A 75 -14.97 8.59 -17.17
N ALA A 76 -15.12 8.68 -18.50
CA ALA A 76 -15.65 7.60 -19.33
C ALA A 76 -14.58 6.56 -19.73
N SER A 77 -13.33 6.73 -19.28
CA SER A 77 -12.25 5.79 -19.59
C SER A 77 -12.43 4.51 -18.79
N VAL A 78 -12.47 3.38 -19.49
CA VAL A 78 -12.59 2.05 -18.87
C VAL A 78 -11.35 1.24 -19.21
N LEU A 79 -10.86 0.46 -18.24
CA LEU A 79 -9.75 -0.46 -18.47
C LEU A 79 -10.15 -1.54 -19.49
N PRO A 80 -9.32 -1.81 -20.51
CA PRO A 80 -9.61 -2.83 -21.52
C PRO A 80 -9.71 -4.22 -20.90
N ALA A 81 -10.41 -5.14 -21.54
CA ALA A 81 -10.47 -6.53 -21.09
C ALA A 81 -9.06 -7.15 -21.11
N GLY A 82 -8.69 -7.89 -20.06
CA GLY A 82 -7.37 -8.50 -19.95
C GLY A 82 -6.98 -8.86 -18.53
N ARG A 83 -5.82 -9.51 -18.39
CA ARG A 83 -5.23 -9.88 -17.10
C ARG A 83 -3.93 -9.13 -16.87
N PHE A 84 -4.03 -7.97 -16.23
CA PHE A 84 -2.90 -7.13 -15.82
C PHE A 84 -3.23 -6.48 -14.46
N SER A 85 -2.21 -6.17 -13.67
CA SER A 85 -2.38 -5.48 -12.38
C SER A 85 -2.46 -3.97 -12.62
N CYS A 86 -3.57 -3.35 -12.23
CA CYS A 86 -3.80 -1.95 -12.47
C CYS A 86 -4.65 -1.28 -11.39
N ILE A 87 -4.36 -0.01 -11.11
CA ILE A 87 -5.17 0.89 -10.30
C ILE A 87 -5.54 2.09 -11.18
N LEU A 88 -6.82 2.26 -11.45
CA LEU A 88 -7.36 3.41 -12.18
C LEU A 88 -7.90 4.42 -11.17
N LEU A 89 -7.28 5.59 -11.09
CA LEU A 89 -7.72 6.70 -10.25
C LEU A 89 -8.77 7.53 -10.98
N SER A 90 -9.74 8.10 -10.26
CA SER A 90 -10.80 8.93 -10.85
C SER A 90 -10.25 10.21 -11.49
N CYS A 91 -11.08 10.84 -12.33
CA CYS A 91 -10.74 12.11 -12.97
C CYS A 91 -10.35 13.19 -11.94
N ASP A 92 -9.55 14.16 -12.37
CA ASP A 92 -9.03 15.28 -11.56
C ASP A 92 -7.89 14.95 -10.60
N THR A 93 -7.40 13.71 -10.61
CA THR A 93 -6.23 13.32 -9.82
C THR A 93 -4.92 13.64 -10.55
N SER A 94 -4.07 14.49 -9.96
CA SER A 94 -2.75 14.82 -10.52
C SER A 94 -1.77 13.65 -10.40
N VAL A 95 -1.16 13.24 -11.51
CA VAL A 95 -0.15 12.16 -11.53
C VAL A 95 1.06 12.46 -10.65
N ILE A 96 1.45 13.74 -10.54
CA ILE A 96 2.57 14.19 -9.69
C ILE A 96 2.19 14.04 -8.22
N HIS A 97 0.94 14.39 -7.86
CA HIS A 97 0.47 14.25 -6.49
C HIS A 97 0.41 12.77 -6.07
N VAL A 98 -0.06 11.90 -6.95
CA VAL A 98 -0.08 10.44 -6.73
C VAL A 98 1.32 9.90 -6.59
N PHE A 99 2.26 10.31 -7.46
CA PHE A 99 3.66 9.92 -7.38
C PHE A 99 4.24 10.25 -6.00
N ASN A 100 4.09 11.49 -5.55
CA ASN A 100 4.58 11.93 -4.24
C ASN A 100 3.91 11.18 -3.08
N CYS A 101 2.61 10.92 -3.17
CA CYS A 101 1.90 10.13 -2.16
C CYS A 101 2.47 8.71 -2.06
N ILE A 102 2.68 8.03 -3.19
CA ILE A 102 3.28 6.69 -3.21
C ILE A 102 4.68 6.73 -2.58
N GLN A 103 5.50 7.72 -2.91
CA GLN A 103 6.80 7.90 -2.28
C GLN A 103 6.69 8.01 -0.75
N SER A 104 5.78 8.83 -0.25
CA SER A 104 5.52 8.96 1.19
C SER A 104 5.00 7.67 1.83
N ILE A 105 4.23 6.85 1.12
CA ILE A 105 3.78 5.53 1.60
C ILE A 105 4.99 4.61 1.78
N PHE A 106 5.90 4.57 0.81
CA PHE A 106 7.16 3.81 0.95
C PHE A 106 7.98 4.32 2.14
N ASP A 107 8.17 5.64 2.25
CA ASP A 107 8.94 6.26 3.33
C ASP A 107 8.35 5.91 4.71
N TYR A 108 7.02 5.94 4.84
CA TYR A 108 6.31 5.58 6.07
C TYR A 108 6.62 4.15 6.53
N TYR A 109 6.49 3.18 5.63
CA TYR A 109 6.72 1.77 5.97
C TYR A 109 8.21 1.43 6.15
N GLU A 110 9.10 2.06 5.39
CA GLU A 110 10.55 1.93 5.58
C GLU A 110 10.98 2.53 6.94
N GLN A 111 10.45 3.69 7.31
CA GLN A 111 10.72 4.32 8.60
C GLN A 111 10.22 3.44 9.76
N TRP A 112 9.00 2.90 9.65
CA TRP A 112 8.47 1.98 10.66
C TRP A 112 9.35 0.74 10.82
N GLU A 113 9.78 0.11 9.72
CA GLU A 113 10.71 -1.03 9.79
C GLU A 113 12.02 -0.64 10.48
N GLN A 114 12.60 0.52 10.15
CA GLN A 114 13.82 1.00 10.78
C GLN A 114 13.64 1.21 12.30
N GLN A 115 12.48 1.71 12.73
CA GLN A 115 12.16 1.88 14.15
C GLN A 115 12.04 0.53 14.86
N LEU A 116 11.38 -0.46 14.27
CA LEU A 116 11.32 -1.82 14.82
C LEU A 116 12.71 -2.45 14.96
N ILE A 117 13.53 -2.33 13.92
CA ILE A 117 14.91 -2.81 13.93
C ILE A 117 15.74 -2.08 15.00
N HIS A 118 15.51 -0.78 15.20
CA HIS A 118 16.18 -0.02 16.24
C HIS A 118 15.84 -0.54 17.63
N VAL A 119 14.56 -0.73 17.94
CA VAL A 119 14.09 -1.28 19.22
C VAL A 119 14.73 -2.64 19.50
N CYS A 120 14.78 -3.54 18.51
CA CYS A 120 15.43 -4.86 18.63
C CYS A 120 16.94 -4.82 18.88
N HIS A 121 17.63 -3.76 18.44
CA HIS A 121 19.08 -3.59 18.66
C HIS A 121 19.41 -2.84 19.95
N THR A 122 18.42 -2.17 20.52
CA THR A 122 18.49 -1.57 21.86
C THR A 122 17.89 -2.55 22.89
N ASP A 123 18.01 -2.25 24.18
CA ASP A 123 17.32 -3.01 25.24
C ASP A 123 15.81 -2.67 25.30
N GLY A 124 15.15 -2.56 24.14
CA GLY A 124 13.73 -2.21 24.01
C GLY A 124 12.80 -3.41 24.28
N SER A 125 11.57 -3.13 24.71
CA SER A 125 10.62 -4.16 25.13
C SER A 125 9.66 -4.61 24.01
N LEU A 126 8.88 -5.66 24.27
CA LEU A 126 7.81 -6.09 23.36
C LEU A 126 6.71 -5.03 23.25
N GLU A 127 6.42 -4.32 24.33
CA GLU A 127 5.48 -3.19 24.35
C GLU A 127 5.96 -2.07 23.42
N ASP A 128 7.25 -1.73 23.43
CA ASP A 128 7.80 -0.71 22.52
C ASP A 128 7.56 -1.07 21.04
N LEU A 129 7.70 -2.36 20.69
CA LEU A 129 7.40 -2.85 19.33
C LEU A 129 5.91 -2.73 18.99
N LEU A 130 5.03 -3.05 19.94
CA LEU A 130 3.58 -2.99 19.75
C LEU A 130 3.10 -1.54 19.61
N GLU A 131 3.59 -0.63 20.43
CA GLU A 131 3.30 0.81 20.38
C GLU A 131 3.70 1.41 19.02
N LEU A 132 4.90 1.09 18.52
CA LEU A 132 5.35 1.52 17.18
C LEU A 132 4.49 0.94 16.05
N SER A 133 3.92 -0.23 16.25
CA SER A 133 3.13 -0.96 15.25
C SER A 133 1.65 -0.55 15.26
N LEU A 134 1.15 -0.04 16.38
CA LEU A 134 -0.27 0.31 16.55
C LEU A 134 -0.80 1.27 15.46
N PRO A 135 -0.09 2.36 15.08
CA PRO A 135 -0.54 3.27 14.02
C PRO A 135 -0.54 2.64 12.62
N VAL A 136 0.30 1.62 12.40
CA VAL A 136 0.44 0.93 11.11
C VAL A 136 -0.70 -0.06 10.89
N PHE A 137 -0.98 -0.87 11.93
CA PHE A 137 -2.04 -1.87 11.89
C PHE A 137 -3.43 -1.26 12.08
N LYS A 138 -3.53 -0.13 12.80
CA LYS A 138 -4.79 0.55 13.13
C LYS A 138 -5.79 -0.39 13.82
N ASN A 139 -5.28 -1.33 14.59
CA ASN A 139 -6.06 -2.23 15.45
C ASN A 139 -5.26 -2.58 16.70
N PRO A 140 -5.92 -2.85 17.84
CA PRO A 140 -5.24 -3.32 19.05
C PRO A 140 -4.36 -4.52 18.77
N LEU A 141 -3.20 -4.56 19.43
CA LEU A 141 -2.20 -5.60 19.26
C LEU A 141 -1.88 -6.23 20.61
N TRP A 142 -1.60 -7.54 20.60
CA TRP A 142 -1.12 -8.25 21.77
C TRP A 142 -0.23 -9.42 21.35
N ILE A 143 0.70 -9.77 22.23
CA ILE A 143 1.58 -10.92 22.07
C ILE A 143 1.29 -11.87 23.22
N SER A 144 1.18 -13.16 22.92
CA SER A 144 1.13 -14.22 23.94
C SER A 144 2.25 -15.22 23.79
N ASP A 145 2.58 -15.85 24.92
CA ASP A 145 3.41 -17.05 24.93
C ASP A 145 2.63 -18.29 24.43
N THR A 146 3.32 -19.43 24.37
CA THR A 146 2.73 -20.70 23.95
C THR A 146 1.63 -21.22 24.89
N ASN A 147 1.53 -20.67 26.10
CA ASN A 147 0.53 -21.02 27.10
C ASN A 147 -0.65 -20.02 27.10
N PHE A 148 -0.74 -19.14 26.09
CA PHE A 148 -1.73 -18.06 26.00
C PHE A 148 -1.65 -17.02 27.13
N SER A 149 -0.52 -16.94 27.83
CA SER A 149 -0.28 -15.86 28.79
C SER A 149 0.09 -14.59 28.02
N LEU A 150 -0.53 -13.47 28.39
CA LEU A 150 -0.26 -12.16 27.79
C LEU A 150 1.19 -11.74 28.11
N ALA A 151 1.98 -11.53 27.06
CA ALA A 151 3.36 -11.08 27.16
C ALA A 151 3.49 -9.55 26.99
N ALA A 152 2.68 -8.96 26.10
CA ALA A 152 2.62 -7.52 25.87
C ALA A 152 1.30 -7.14 25.18
N GLU A 153 0.86 -5.89 25.33
CA GLU A 153 -0.31 -5.32 24.65
C GLU A 153 -0.08 -3.86 24.24
N ALA A 154 -0.79 -3.42 23.19
CA ALA A 154 -0.95 -2.01 22.83
C ALA A 154 -2.37 -1.75 22.27
N GLY A 155 -2.97 -0.61 22.63
CA GLY A 155 -4.29 -0.18 22.14
C GLY A 155 -5.51 -0.97 22.66
N LEU A 156 -5.35 -1.97 23.52
CA LEU A 156 -6.47 -2.77 24.05
C LEU A 156 -7.38 -1.97 25.00
N LYS A 157 -6.83 -1.05 25.78
CA LYS A 157 -7.59 -0.23 26.73
C LYS A 157 -8.48 0.80 26.03
N GLU A 158 -7.95 1.43 24.99
CA GLU A 158 -8.64 2.45 24.18
C GLU A 158 -9.81 1.83 23.42
N ALA A 159 -9.63 0.62 22.88
CA ALA A 159 -10.70 -0.11 22.21
C ALA A 159 -11.83 -0.51 23.17
N ALA A 160 -11.51 -0.93 24.40
CA ALA A 160 -12.53 -1.29 25.39
C ALA A 160 -13.42 -0.10 25.76
N GLU A 161 -12.84 1.10 25.90
CA GLU A 161 -13.57 2.33 26.18
C GLU A 161 -14.48 2.77 25.02
N GLU A 162 -14.06 2.60 23.76
CA GLU A 162 -14.92 2.88 22.60
C GLU A 162 -16.19 2.01 22.58
N TYR A 163 -16.11 0.74 22.98
CA TYR A 163 -17.27 -0.16 23.03
C TYR A 163 -18.23 0.17 24.19
N GLU A 164 -17.74 0.68 25.32
CA GLU A 164 -18.59 1.09 26.44
C GLU A 164 -19.44 2.34 26.14
N ILE A 165 -18.99 3.21 25.22
CA ILE A 165 -19.74 4.42 24.82
C ILE A 165 -20.97 4.08 23.95
N PHE A 166 -21.01 2.90 23.35
CA PHE A 166 -22.13 2.43 22.52
C PHE A 166 -23.11 1.49 23.25
N THR A 167 -23.01 1.36 24.58
CA THR A 167 -23.92 0.55 25.41
C THR A 167 -24.77 1.43 26.33
#